data_AF-A0A524EK81-F1
#
_entry.id   AF-A0A524EK81-F1
#
_cell.length_a   1.000
_cell.length_b   1.000
_cell.length_c   1.000
_cell.angle_alpha   90.00
_cell.angle_beta   90.00
_cell.angle_gamma   90.00
#
_symmetry.space_group_name_H-M   'P 1'
#
loop_
_entity.id
_entity.type
_entity.pdbx_description
1 polymer ?
#
loop_
_entity_poly.entity_id
_entity_poly.type
_entity_poly.pdbx_seq_one_letter_code
_entity_poly.pdbx_strand_id
1 'polypeptide(L)'
;MKRLNEICNQKVEPKSIIKTFKLVNEHSEIDFEVRTTYVERLMQASDIRKIISFLKKGKFRGNFVLQQYQYSEGVGEEFKERFNKPEHGSLLELLRPYKDSKLSFQIYLRDEIIGYRSIDKLYNISINDVL
;
A
#
# COMPACT_ATOMS: atom_id res chain seq x y z
N MET A 1 -11.39 0.16 17.36
CA MET A 1 -12.67 0.22 16.63
C MET A 1 -12.95 1.59 16.02
N LYS A 2 -12.85 2.73 16.73
CA LYS A 2 -13.10 4.08 16.17
C LYS A 2 -12.41 4.35 14.83
N ARG A 3 -11.08 4.19 14.76
CA ARG A 3 -10.29 4.41 13.53
C ARG A 3 -10.68 3.51 12.35
N LEU A 4 -11.05 2.25 12.60
CA LEU A 4 -11.44 1.31 11.53
C LEU A 4 -12.80 1.70 10.94
N ASN A 5 -13.73 2.15 11.79
CA ASN A 5 -15.02 2.65 11.34
C ASN A 5 -14.87 3.98 10.57
N GLU A 6 -13.94 4.84 10.99
CA GLU A 6 -13.60 6.07 10.25
C GLU A 6 -13.02 5.79 8.86
N ILE A 7 -12.23 4.72 8.72
CA ILE A 7 -11.64 4.30 7.44
C ILE A 7 -12.69 3.67 6.53
N CYS A 8 -13.50 2.76 7.07
CA CYS A 8 -14.36 1.91 6.24
C CYS A 8 -15.76 2.49 6.01
N ASN A 9 -16.21 3.44 6.84
CA ASN A 9 -17.56 4.01 6.85
C ASN A 9 -18.70 2.97 6.86
N GLN A 10 -18.38 1.71 7.21
CA GLN A 10 -19.27 0.56 7.26
C GLN A 10 -18.73 -0.46 8.25
N LYS A 11 -19.59 -1.39 8.71
CA LYS A 11 -19.14 -2.52 9.53
C LYS A 11 -18.30 -3.46 8.68
N VAL A 12 -17.01 -3.51 8.97
CA VAL A 12 -16.10 -4.49 8.38
C VAL A 12 -15.85 -5.60 9.37
N GLU A 13 -15.96 -6.85 8.91
CA GLU A 13 -15.63 -8.07 9.63
C GLU A 13 -14.17 -8.46 9.34
N PRO A 14 -13.19 -8.14 10.21
CA PRO A 14 -11.77 -8.36 9.89
C PRO A 14 -11.43 -9.85 9.71
N LYS A 15 -12.19 -10.73 10.39
CA LYS A 15 -12.04 -12.19 10.27
C LYS A 15 -12.30 -12.68 8.85
N SER A 16 -13.31 -12.12 8.17
CA SER A 16 -13.65 -12.48 6.79
C SER A 16 -12.55 -12.07 5.81
N ILE A 17 -11.93 -10.91 6.03
CA ILE A 17 -10.78 -10.45 5.21
C ILE A 17 -9.60 -11.41 5.36
N ILE A 18 -9.24 -11.77 6.60
CA ILE A 18 -8.12 -12.69 6.87
C ILE A 18 -8.41 -14.07 6.27
N LYS A 19 -9.64 -14.57 6.38
CA LYS A 19 -10.05 -15.85 5.77
C LYS A 19 -9.90 -15.81 4.26
N THR A 20 -10.38 -14.75 3.62
CA THR A 20 -10.28 -14.57 2.17
C THR A 20 -8.83 -14.49 1.72
N PHE A 21 -8.01 -13.70 2.40
CA PHE A 21 -6.57 -13.61 2.12
C PHE A 21 -5.89 -14.98 2.17
N LYS A 22 -6.14 -15.77 3.22
CA LYS A 22 -5.54 -17.11 3.37
C LYS A 22 -5.97 -18.05 2.24
N LEU A 23 -7.28 -18.11 1.99
CA LEU A 23 -7.84 -18.94 0.92
C LEU A 23 -7.16 -18.60 -0.41
N VAL A 24 -7.18 -17.33 -0.82
CA VAL A 24 -6.59 -16.92 -2.10
C VAL A 24 -5.07 -17.20 -2.13
N ASN A 25 -4.35 -16.99 -1.02
CA ASN A 25 -2.91 -17.21 -0.97
C ASN A 25 -2.49 -18.69 -1.04
N GLU A 26 -3.35 -19.62 -0.62
CA GLU A 26 -3.12 -21.08 -0.69
C GLU A 26 -3.26 -21.63 -2.13
N HIS A 27 -4.00 -20.94 -2.99
CA HIS A 27 -4.20 -21.30 -4.39
C HIS A 27 -3.09 -20.72 -5.27
N SER A 28 -2.15 -21.58 -5.71
CA SER A 28 -0.97 -21.18 -6.49
C SER A 28 -1.26 -20.55 -7.85
N GLU A 29 -2.41 -20.91 -8.41
CA GLU A 29 -2.94 -20.50 -9.70
C GLU A 29 -3.61 -19.12 -9.70
N ILE A 30 -3.87 -18.55 -8.51
CA ILE A 30 -4.50 -17.24 -8.39
C ILE A 30 -3.43 -16.18 -8.12
N ASP A 31 -3.22 -15.33 -9.11
CA ASP A 31 -2.45 -14.10 -8.94
C ASP A 31 -3.33 -13.02 -8.31
N PHE A 32 -2.85 -12.44 -7.21
CA PHE A 32 -3.55 -11.34 -6.57
C PHE A 32 -2.58 -10.34 -5.93
N GLU A 33 -3.12 -9.13 -5.72
CA GLU A 33 -2.39 -7.99 -5.19
C GLU A 33 -3.04 -7.50 -3.90
N VAL A 34 -2.21 -7.16 -2.92
CA VAL A 34 -2.66 -6.41 -1.74
C VAL A 34 -2.32 -4.95 -1.96
N ARG A 35 -3.35 -4.14 -2.25
CA ARG A 35 -3.22 -2.70 -2.47
C ARG A 35 -3.67 -1.91 -1.26
N THR A 36 -2.87 -0.94 -0.85
CA THR A 36 -3.14 -0.03 0.26
C THR A 36 -3.08 1.40 -0.22
N THR A 37 -4.24 2.07 -0.24
CA THR A 37 -4.29 3.52 -0.48
C THR A 37 -3.88 4.27 0.78
N TYR A 38 -2.80 5.05 0.70
CA TYR A 38 -2.26 5.80 1.82
C TYR A 38 -2.90 7.18 1.93
N VAL A 39 -3.38 7.51 3.13
CA VAL A 39 -3.85 8.83 3.54
C VAL A 39 -3.29 9.07 4.93
N GLU A 40 -2.50 10.14 5.11
CA GLU A 40 -1.77 10.42 6.36
C GLU A 40 -2.69 10.46 7.59
N ARG A 41 -3.87 11.08 7.46
CA ARG A 41 -4.85 11.18 8.54
C ARG A 41 -5.41 9.80 8.97
N LEU A 42 -5.43 8.83 8.07
CA LEU A 42 -6.00 7.51 8.32
C LEU A 42 -4.94 6.46 8.64
N MET A 43 -3.70 6.63 8.17
CA MET A 43 -2.64 5.63 8.22
C MET A 43 -1.31 6.23 8.67
N GLN A 44 -0.63 5.54 9.58
CA GLN A 44 0.70 5.90 10.03
C GLN A 44 1.74 4.96 9.42
N ALA A 45 3.01 5.37 9.41
CA ALA A 45 4.11 4.51 8.97
C ALA A 45 4.14 3.16 9.69
N SER A 46 3.80 3.13 10.98
CA SER A 46 3.74 1.89 11.77
C SER A 46 2.69 0.90 11.27
N ASP A 47 1.62 1.37 10.62
CA ASP A 47 0.58 0.52 10.05
C ASP A 47 1.07 -0.16 8.77
N ILE A 48 1.83 0.54 7.92
CA ILE A 48 2.52 -0.05 6.76
C ILE A 48 3.47 -1.17 7.21
N ARG A 49 4.22 -0.95 8.30
CA ARG A 49 5.09 -1.99 8.86
C ARG A 49 4.32 -3.23 9.31
N LYS A 50 3.15 -3.02 9.93
CA LYS A 50 2.28 -4.13 10.37
C LYS A 50 1.71 -4.90 9.18
N ILE A 51 1.33 -4.22 8.11
CA ILE A 51 0.84 -4.85 6.87
C ILE A 51 1.94 -5.73 6.26
N ILE A 52 3.13 -5.18 6.04
CA ILE A 52 4.26 -5.93 5.46
C ILE A 52 4.65 -7.12 6.36
N SER A 53 4.64 -6.94 7.68
CA SER A 53 4.87 -8.03 8.64
C SER A 53 3.81 -9.12 8.55
N PHE A 54 2.53 -8.75 8.40
CA PHE A 54 1.43 -9.69 8.20
C PHE A 54 1.61 -10.50 6.91
N LEU A 55 1.91 -9.82 5.79
CA LEU A 55 2.13 -10.48 4.49
C LEU A 55 3.33 -11.43 4.53
N LYS A 56 4.44 -11.01 5.16
CA LYS A 56 5.63 -11.85 5.34
C LYS A 56 5.32 -13.10 6.16
N LYS A 57 4.63 -12.95 7.30
CA LYS A 57 4.23 -14.10 8.14
C LYS A 57 3.28 -15.05 7.41
N GLY A 58 2.41 -14.50 6.57
CA GLY A 58 1.48 -15.27 5.74
C GLY A 58 2.13 -15.96 4.53
N LYS A 59 3.45 -15.81 4.32
CA LYS A 59 4.15 -16.26 3.10
C LYS A 59 3.43 -15.79 1.83
N PHE A 60 3.04 -14.51 1.82
CA PHE A 60 2.38 -13.92 0.67
C PHE A 60 3.25 -14.02 -0.58
N ARG A 61 2.64 -14.36 -1.72
CA ARG A 61 3.33 -14.64 -2.99
C ARG A 61 3.07 -13.61 -4.09
N GLY A 62 2.12 -12.69 -3.87
CA GLY A 62 1.72 -11.70 -4.88
C GLY A 62 2.51 -10.40 -4.81
N ASN A 63 1.87 -9.29 -5.16
CA ASN A 63 2.45 -7.95 -5.05
C ASN A 63 1.80 -7.15 -3.93
N PHE A 64 2.61 -6.39 -3.19
CA PHE A 64 2.12 -5.35 -2.28
C PHE A 64 2.28 -3.99 -2.93
N VAL A 65 1.21 -3.19 -2.94
CA VAL A 65 1.20 -1.88 -3.58
C VAL A 65 0.79 -0.82 -2.59
N LEU A 66 1.68 0.15 -2.36
CA LEU A 66 1.33 1.40 -1.71
C LEU A 66 0.83 2.36 -2.79
N GLN A 67 -0.42 2.81 -2.67
CA GLN A 67 -1.05 3.70 -3.63
C GLN A 67 -1.26 5.08 -3.01
N GLN A 68 -0.87 6.14 -3.72
CA GLN A 68 -1.19 7.51 -3.36
C GLN A 68 -2.70 7.72 -3.39
N TYR A 69 -3.26 8.32 -2.35
CA TYR A 69 -4.63 8.81 -2.43
C TYR A 69 -4.72 9.95 -3.43
N GLN A 70 -5.61 9.82 -4.40
CA GLN A 70 -5.91 10.85 -5.38
C GLN A 70 -7.41 11.15 -5.30
N TYR A 71 -7.75 12.42 -5.09
CA TYR A 71 -9.13 12.87 -5.18
C TYR A 71 -9.56 12.82 -6.65
N SER A 72 -10.80 12.37 -6.88
CA SER A 72 -11.44 12.37 -8.19
C SER A 72 -12.73 13.17 -8.09
N GLU A 73 -12.89 14.16 -8.96
CA GLU A 73 -14.13 14.94 -9.06
C GLU A 73 -15.32 14.02 -9.37
N GLY A 74 -16.47 14.28 -8.74
CA GLY A 74 -17.71 13.53 -8.94
C GLY A 74 -17.86 12.27 -8.07
N VAL A 75 -16.86 11.90 -7.27
CA VAL A 75 -16.96 10.80 -6.27
C VAL A 75 -16.45 11.29 -4.93
N GLY A 76 -17.34 11.35 -3.94
CA GLY A 76 -16.94 11.64 -2.56
C GLY A 76 -16.50 13.09 -2.35
N GLU A 77 -17.24 14.05 -2.92
CA GLU A 77 -17.01 15.49 -2.73
C GLU A 77 -16.92 15.87 -1.25
N GLU A 78 -17.66 15.18 -0.36
CA GLU A 78 -17.59 15.35 1.08
C GLU A 78 -16.22 15.01 1.70
N PHE A 79 -15.38 14.28 0.96
CA PHE A 79 -14.02 13.91 1.38
C PHE A 79 -12.93 14.84 0.82
N LYS A 80 -13.27 15.72 -0.13
CA LYS A 80 -12.33 16.63 -0.80
C LYS A 80 -11.51 17.45 0.19
N GLU A 81 -12.16 17.99 1.22
CA GLU A 81 -11.50 18.78 2.27
C GLU A 81 -11.04 17.93 3.46
N ARG A 82 -11.39 16.63 3.48
CA ARG A 82 -11.15 15.76 4.63
C ARG A 82 -9.79 15.07 4.58
N PHE A 83 -9.29 14.81 3.37
CA PHE A 83 -8.07 14.06 3.13
C PHE A 83 -7.18 14.79 2.12
N ASN A 84 -5.90 14.89 2.46
CA ASN A 84 -4.89 15.45 1.56
C ASN A 84 -4.22 14.33 0.76
N LYS A 85 -3.92 14.62 -0.51
CA LYS A 85 -3.03 13.78 -1.32
C LYS A 85 -1.64 13.77 -0.67
N PRO A 86 -1.08 12.61 -0.32
CA PRO A 86 0.25 12.55 0.24
C PRO A 86 1.31 12.84 -0.81
N GLU A 87 2.39 13.51 -0.41
CA GLU A 87 3.52 13.81 -1.28
C GLU A 87 4.28 12.55 -1.68
N HIS A 88 4.80 12.52 -2.91
CA HIS A 88 5.61 11.41 -3.42
C HIS A 88 6.81 11.08 -2.50
N GLY A 89 7.53 12.11 -2.05
CA GLY A 89 8.67 11.94 -1.13
C GLY A 89 8.29 11.26 0.19
N SER A 90 7.12 11.60 0.74
CA SER A 90 6.59 10.95 1.96
C SER A 90 6.31 9.46 1.72
N LEU A 91 5.74 9.11 0.56
CA LEU A 91 5.48 7.71 0.19
C LEU A 91 6.78 6.92 -0.02
N LEU A 92 7.80 7.54 -0.61
CA LEU A 92 9.13 6.93 -0.69
C LEU A 92 9.70 6.68 0.70
N GLU A 93 9.72 7.66 1.60
CA GLU A 93 10.26 7.46 2.96
C GLU A 93 9.54 6.34 3.74
N LEU A 94 8.25 6.10 3.49
CA LEU A 94 7.52 4.95 4.04
C LEU A 94 8.04 3.60 3.53
N LEU A 95 8.48 3.53 2.28
CA LEU A 95 8.91 2.31 1.60
C LEU A 95 10.43 2.06 1.69
N ARG A 96 11.21 3.12 1.92
CA ARG A 96 12.67 3.09 2.01
C ARG A 96 13.23 1.97 2.91
N PRO A 97 12.65 1.66 4.10
CA PRO A 97 13.15 0.58 4.95
C PRO A 97 13.09 -0.82 4.30
N TYR A 98 12.36 -0.98 3.20
CA TYR A 98 12.11 -2.26 2.54
C TYR A 98 12.90 -2.48 1.26
N LYS A 99 13.66 -1.49 0.78
CA LYS A 99 14.44 -1.56 -0.47
C LYS A 99 15.25 -2.86 -0.58
N ASP A 100 16.01 -3.18 0.47
CA ASP A 100 16.93 -4.34 0.47
C ASP A 100 16.36 -5.53 1.26
N SER A 101 15.06 -5.52 1.56
CA SER A 101 14.41 -6.57 2.33
C SER A 101 14.21 -7.83 1.48
N LYS A 102 14.73 -8.96 1.94
CA LYS A 102 14.42 -10.29 1.37
C LYS A 102 12.98 -10.68 1.71
N LEU A 103 12.06 -10.44 0.78
CA LEU A 103 10.63 -10.75 0.87
C LEU A 103 10.24 -11.78 -0.20
N SER A 104 9.19 -12.57 0.09
CA SER A 104 8.61 -13.52 -0.88
C SER A 104 7.68 -12.85 -1.90
N PHE A 105 7.52 -11.54 -1.80
CA PHE A 105 6.66 -10.71 -2.62
C PHE A 105 7.41 -9.42 -2.98
N GLN A 106 6.97 -8.78 -4.06
CA GLN A 106 7.52 -7.49 -4.48
C GLN A 106 6.69 -6.34 -3.93
N ILE A 107 7.35 -5.21 -3.69
CA ILE A 107 6.71 -3.97 -3.25
C ILE A 107 6.73 -2.96 -4.39
N TYR A 108 5.59 -2.34 -4.63
CA TYR A 108 5.41 -1.29 -5.62
C TYR A 108 4.87 -0.01 -4.98
N LEU A 109 5.26 1.12 -5.57
CA LEU A 109 4.62 2.41 -5.35
C LEU A 109 3.79 2.75 -6.58
N ARG A 110 2.56 3.20 -6.34
CA ARG A 110 1.70 3.79 -7.37
C ARG A 110 1.32 5.21 -7.01
N ASP A 111 1.71 6.17 -7.83
CA ASP A 111 1.35 7.59 -7.67
C ASP A 111 1.29 8.30 -9.04
N GLU A 112 0.96 9.59 -9.02
CA GLU A 112 0.85 10.40 -10.24
C GLU A 112 2.19 10.72 -10.92
N ILE A 113 3.31 10.68 -10.19
CA ILE A 113 4.63 11.08 -10.70
C ILE A 113 5.28 9.93 -11.47
N ILE A 114 5.26 8.73 -10.87
CA ILE A 114 5.98 7.56 -11.40
C ILE A 114 5.05 6.49 -11.97
N GLY A 115 3.73 6.69 -11.90
CA GLY A 115 2.75 5.70 -12.34
C GLY A 115 2.78 4.49 -11.42
N TYR A 116 3.16 3.31 -11.93
CA TYR A 116 3.25 2.06 -11.16
C TYR A 116 4.67 1.51 -11.28
N ARG A 117 5.44 1.47 -10.19
CA ARG A 117 6.86 1.09 -10.25
C ARG A 117 7.32 0.31 -9.02
N SER A 118 8.20 -0.67 -9.22
CA SER A 118 8.79 -1.44 -8.12
C SER A 118 9.77 -0.59 -7.32
N ILE A 119 9.84 -0.80 -6.00
CA ILE A 119 10.75 -0.02 -5.14
C ILE A 119 12.22 -0.22 -5.50
N ASP A 120 12.60 -1.41 -5.98
CA ASP A 120 13.96 -1.68 -6.43
C ASP A 120 14.36 -0.74 -7.56
N LYS A 121 13.47 -0.52 -8.53
CA LYS A 121 13.71 0.40 -9.65
C LYS A 121 13.71 1.87 -9.21
N LEU A 122 12.97 2.22 -8.16
CA LEU A 122 12.90 3.59 -7.66
C LEU A 122 14.18 4.02 -6.96
N TYR A 123 14.82 3.12 -6.23
CA TYR A 123 16.04 3.43 -5.47
C TYR A 123 17.34 3.01 -6.15
N ASN A 124 17.27 2.33 -7.30
CA ASN A 124 18.44 1.94 -8.08
C ASN A 124 18.74 2.90 -9.25
N ILE A 125 18.03 4.03 -9.35
CA ILE A 125 18.46 5.13 -10.23
C ILE A 125 19.71 5.73 -9.60
N SER A 126 20.86 5.38 -10.17
CA SER A 126 22.16 5.93 -9.83
C SER A 126 22.22 7.41 -10.23
N ILE A 127 23.02 8.19 -9.50
CA ILE A 127 23.33 9.61 -9.76
C ILE A 127 23.84 9.86 -11.22
N ASN A 128 24.17 8.81 -11.96
CA ASN A 128 24.65 8.89 -13.34
C ASN A 128 23.55 9.04 -14.41
N ASP A 129 22.27 8.91 -14.08
CA ASP A 129 21.18 9.04 -15.07
C ASP A 129 20.62 10.48 -15.19
N VAL A 130 21.26 11.46 -14.52
CA VAL A 130 20.84 12.87 -14.48
C VAL A 130 21.98 13.83 -14.87
N LEU A 131 23.01 13.35 -15.59
CA LEU A 131 24.06 14.21 -16.18
C LEU A 131 24.07 14.09 -17.71
#